data_AF-A0A7X3RDP9-F1
#
_entry.id   AF-A0A7X3RDP9-F1
#
_cell.length_a   1.000
_cell.length_b   1.000
_cell.length_c   1.000
_cell.angle_alpha   90.00
_cell.angle_beta   90.00
_cell.angle_gamma   90.00
#
_symmetry.space_group_name_H-M   'P 1'
#
loop_
_entity.id
_entity.type
_entity.pdbx_description
1 polymer ?
#
loop_
_entity_poly.entity_id
_entity_poly.type
_entity_poly.pdbx_seq_one_letter_code
_entity_poly.pdbx_strand_id
1 'polypeptide(L)'
;MTEEQKFIFDLKGYLLIPEVLTTSEISALKAQIETIRTDPESLPPHERRFPGGTASFLIDHPVVIDILREILGEIRMESSWFTYRKAGDGGPPPHGGVRNVNPNFSYQCHGGKIYSALTRVVFELNEVKAGEGGTLFLPGSHKANFRIPEAHRQTDSPLFETYSCPPGSVVIFTENLCHSGVEWTNSDRPRIALFNCYNFVGCQFHRPSVTKHIVEGLPPEKQAYFRDVWVWHQGGPDNGKNLRYES
;
A
#
# COMPACT_ATOMS: atom_id res chain seq x y z
N MET A 1 -9.74 -9.68 -9.27
CA MET A 1 -8.39 -9.98 -9.82
C MET A 1 -8.55 -10.93 -11.00
N THR A 2 -7.94 -10.65 -12.16
CA THR A 2 -7.95 -11.60 -13.28
C THR A 2 -6.95 -12.74 -13.06
N GLU A 3 -7.08 -13.86 -13.77
CA GLU A 3 -6.11 -14.96 -13.69
C GLU A 3 -4.70 -14.54 -14.16
N GLU A 4 -4.62 -13.64 -15.14
CA GLU A 4 -3.35 -13.04 -15.56
C GLU A 4 -2.73 -12.19 -14.44
N GLN A 5 -3.52 -11.31 -13.80
CA GLN A 5 -3.05 -10.53 -12.65
C GLN A 5 -2.59 -11.44 -11.51
N LYS A 6 -3.32 -12.52 -11.24
CA LYS A 6 -2.97 -13.51 -10.21
C LYS A 6 -1.63 -14.17 -10.52
N PHE A 7 -1.43 -14.61 -11.77
CA PHE A 7 -0.17 -15.16 -12.23
C PHE A 7 0.99 -14.16 -12.11
N ILE A 8 0.79 -12.90 -12.56
CA ILE A 8 1.82 -11.86 -12.48
C ILE A 8 2.18 -11.53 -11.03
N PHE A 9 1.19 -11.40 -10.14
CA PHE A 9 1.43 -11.13 -8.72
C PHE A 9 2.15 -12.30 -8.05
N ASP A 10 1.82 -13.55 -8.36
CA ASP A 10 2.58 -14.70 -7.86
C ASP A 10 4.01 -14.70 -8.40
N LEU A 11 4.20 -14.47 -9.70
CA LEU A 11 5.51 -14.46 -10.34
C LEU A 11 6.41 -13.35 -9.77
N LYS A 12 5.91 -12.11 -9.75
CA LYS A 12 6.72 -10.91 -9.47
C LYS A 12 6.60 -10.40 -8.05
N GLY A 13 5.50 -10.68 -7.35
CA GLY A 13 5.19 -10.12 -6.02
C GLY A 13 4.56 -8.73 -6.07
N TYR A 14 4.33 -8.18 -7.27
CA TYR A 14 3.66 -6.89 -7.45
C TYR A 14 2.81 -6.85 -8.73
N LEU A 15 1.88 -5.91 -8.77
CA LEU A 15 1.07 -5.52 -9.93
C LEU A 15 1.17 -4.01 -10.12
N LEU A 16 1.16 -3.58 -11.37
CA LEU A 16 0.96 -2.19 -11.77
C LEU A 16 -0.32 -2.11 -12.60
N ILE A 17 -1.22 -1.20 -12.23
CA ILE A 17 -2.47 -0.97 -12.94
C ILE A 17 -2.52 0.51 -13.32
N PRO A 18 -2.50 0.84 -14.62
CA PRO A 18 -2.45 2.22 -15.06
C PRO A 18 -3.80 2.93 -14.86
N GLU A 19 -3.74 4.24 -14.58
CA GLU A 19 -4.87 5.19 -14.70
C GLU A 19 -6.16 4.76 -13.99
N VAL A 20 -6.04 4.24 -12.77
CA VAL A 20 -7.22 3.89 -11.96
C VAL A 20 -7.94 5.11 -11.39
N LEU A 21 -7.24 6.25 -11.30
CA LEU A 21 -7.80 7.54 -10.86
C LEU A 21 -8.04 8.49 -12.03
N THR A 22 -9.13 9.23 -11.96
CA THR A 22 -9.47 10.31 -12.89
C THR A 22 -8.64 11.57 -12.65
N THR A 23 -8.54 12.45 -13.66
CA THR A 23 -7.86 13.75 -13.54
C THR A 23 -8.41 14.60 -12.39
N SER A 24 -9.73 14.59 -12.17
CA SER A 24 -10.36 15.32 -11.06
C SER A 24 -9.97 14.76 -9.69
N GLU A 25 -9.93 13.44 -9.53
CA GLU A 25 -9.51 12.79 -8.29
C GLU A 25 -8.03 13.07 -7.99
N ILE A 26 -7.17 12.96 -9.00
CA ILE A 26 -5.74 13.30 -8.90
C ILE A 26 -5.57 14.75 -8.45
N SER A 27 -6.34 15.68 -9.04
CA SER A 27 -6.25 17.12 -8.73
C SER A 27 -6.71 17.41 -7.30
N ALA A 28 -7.81 16.80 -6.86
CA ALA A 28 -8.33 16.96 -5.49
C ALA A 28 -7.36 16.39 -4.45
N LEU A 29 -6.77 15.22 -4.70
CA LEU A 29 -5.75 14.61 -3.83
C LEU A 29 -4.50 15.48 -3.73
N LYS A 30 -4.01 16.02 -4.86
CA LYS A 30 -2.87 16.95 -4.87
C LYS A 30 -3.17 18.23 -4.09
N ALA A 31 -4.36 18.79 -4.24
CA ALA A 31 -4.77 19.97 -3.49
C ALA A 31 -4.78 19.71 -1.98
N GLN A 32 -5.38 18.59 -1.54
CA GLN A 32 -5.34 18.20 -0.13
C GLN A 32 -3.91 18.01 0.38
N ILE A 33 -3.04 17.32 -0.38
CA ILE A 33 -1.63 17.11 -0.02
C ILE A 33 -0.90 18.45 0.13
N GLU A 34 -1.13 19.40 -0.77
CA GLU A 34 -0.51 20.72 -0.70
C GLU A 34 -0.98 21.50 0.53
N THR A 35 -2.27 21.47 0.84
CA THR A 35 -2.80 22.07 2.06
C THR A 35 -2.21 21.44 3.31
N ILE A 36 -2.15 20.10 3.40
CA ILE A 36 -1.52 19.41 4.54
C ILE A 36 -0.04 19.83 4.71
N ARG A 37 0.68 20.06 3.61
CA ARG A 37 2.10 20.43 3.64
C ARG A 37 2.34 21.89 4.03
N THR A 38 1.44 22.80 3.67
CA THR A 38 1.69 24.24 3.75
C THR A 38 0.86 24.94 4.82
N ASP A 39 -0.37 24.50 5.05
CA ASP A 39 -1.29 25.06 6.04
C ASP A 39 -2.26 23.98 6.59
N PRO A 40 -1.74 22.95 7.30
CA PRO A 40 -2.59 21.88 7.82
C PRO A 40 -3.62 22.37 8.85
N GLU A 41 -3.39 23.50 9.52
CA GLU A 41 -4.30 24.02 10.52
C GLU A 41 -5.60 24.57 9.92
N SER A 42 -5.59 24.94 8.63
CA SER A 42 -6.79 25.29 7.86
C SER A 42 -7.77 24.13 7.68
N LEU A 43 -7.32 22.88 7.85
CA LEU A 43 -8.14 21.68 7.75
C LEU A 43 -8.71 21.27 9.11
N PRO A 44 -9.90 20.65 9.16
CA PRO A 44 -10.39 19.97 10.35
C PRO A 44 -9.34 18.97 10.87
N PRO A 45 -9.16 18.79 12.20
CA PRO A 45 -8.12 17.93 12.77
C PRO A 45 -8.03 16.52 12.16
N HIS A 46 -9.17 15.91 11.85
CA HIS A 46 -9.25 14.56 11.28
C HIS A 46 -8.84 14.48 9.80
N GLU A 47 -8.71 15.60 9.09
CA GLU A 47 -8.32 15.66 7.67
C GLU A 47 -6.86 16.10 7.46
N ARG A 48 -6.17 16.51 8.53
CA ARG A 48 -4.77 16.99 8.48
C ARG A 48 -3.76 15.90 8.13
N ARG A 49 -4.19 14.63 8.17
CA ARG A 49 -3.39 13.47 7.83
C ARG A 49 -4.25 12.43 7.12
N PHE A 50 -3.57 11.60 6.34
CA PHE A 50 -4.21 10.49 5.65
C PHE A 50 -4.69 9.43 6.65
N PRO A 51 -5.81 8.74 6.37
CA PRO A 51 -6.62 8.83 5.15
C PRO A 51 -7.83 9.79 5.28
N GLY A 52 -7.78 10.80 6.16
CA GLY A 52 -8.89 11.75 6.31
C GLY A 52 -9.14 12.62 5.08
N GLY A 53 -10.29 13.29 5.02
CA GLY A 53 -10.66 14.19 3.93
C GLY A 53 -10.87 13.47 2.59
N THR A 54 -10.45 14.11 1.50
CA THR A 54 -10.58 13.58 0.12
C THR A 54 -9.91 12.20 -0.01
N ALA A 55 -8.78 11.97 0.65
CA ALA A 55 -8.07 10.68 0.59
C ALA A 55 -8.89 9.46 1.05
N SER A 56 -9.98 9.65 1.79
CA SER A 56 -10.77 8.55 2.37
C SER A 56 -11.42 7.63 1.33
N PHE A 57 -11.66 8.09 0.10
CA PHE A 57 -12.19 7.22 -0.96
C PHE A 57 -11.18 6.14 -1.40
N LEU A 58 -9.87 6.35 -1.17
CA LEU A 58 -8.82 5.39 -1.53
C LEU A 58 -8.76 4.17 -0.59
N ILE A 59 -9.44 4.21 0.56
CA ILE A 59 -9.49 3.11 1.53
C ILE A 59 -10.08 1.84 0.91
N ASP A 60 -11.04 1.98 0.00
CA ASP A 60 -11.77 0.88 -0.61
C ASP A 60 -11.98 1.09 -2.11
N HIS A 61 -11.03 1.75 -2.76
CA HIS A 61 -11.04 1.99 -4.20
C HIS A 61 -11.40 0.69 -4.95
N PRO A 62 -12.43 0.68 -5.83
CA PRO A 62 -13.06 -0.54 -6.32
C PRO A 62 -12.10 -1.49 -7.04
N VAL A 63 -11.18 -0.96 -7.84
CA VAL A 63 -10.15 -1.78 -8.52
C VAL A 63 -9.20 -2.44 -7.52
N VAL A 64 -8.88 -1.76 -6.42
CA VAL A 64 -7.89 -2.21 -5.44
C VAL A 64 -8.52 -3.20 -4.46
N ILE A 65 -9.73 -2.92 -3.97
CA ILE A 65 -10.38 -3.74 -2.93
C ILE A 65 -10.64 -5.17 -3.42
N ASP A 66 -10.99 -5.35 -4.69
CA ASP A 66 -11.22 -6.67 -5.28
C ASP A 66 -9.93 -7.50 -5.39
N ILE A 67 -8.79 -6.85 -5.62
CA ILE A 67 -7.48 -7.51 -5.63
C ILE A 67 -7.08 -7.87 -4.21
N LEU A 68 -7.20 -6.93 -3.27
CA LEU A 68 -6.87 -7.16 -1.86
C LEU A 68 -7.69 -8.31 -1.28
N ARG A 69 -9.00 -8.36 -1.54
CA ARG A 69 -9.87 -9.45 -1.06
C ARG A 69 -9.47 -10.82 -1.61
N GLU A 70 -8.99 -10.89 -2.85
CA GLU A 70 -8.50 -12.15 -3.44
C GLU A 70 -7.24 -12.65 -2.72
N ILE A 71 -6.29 -11.76 -2.38
CA ILE A 71 -4.97 -12.14 -1.86
C ILE A 71 -4.83 -12.07 -0.33
N LEU A 72 -5.76 -11.41 0.37
CA LEU A 72 -5.78 -11.26 1.83
C LEU A 72 -7.03 -11.87 2.48
N GLY A 73 -8.14 -12.01 1.74
CA GLY A 73 -9.44 -12.36 2.29
C GLY A 73 -10.16 -11.16 2.91
N GLU A 74 -10.64 -11.30 4.13
CA GLU A 74 -11.27 -10.19 4.86
C GLU A 74 -10.19 -9.23 5.38
N ILE A 75 -10.26 -7.95 4.98
CA ILE A 75 -9.14 -7.03 5.19
C ILE A 75 -9.37 -6.01 6.30
N ARG A 76 -8.26 -5.41 6.73
CA ARG A 76 -8.14 -4.18 7.50
C ARG A 76 -7.01 -3.31 6.94
N MET A 77 -7.00 -2.03 7.27
CA MET A 77 -5.90 -1.10 6.98
C MET A 77 -5.00 -0.94 8.21
N GLU A 78 -3.68 -1.03 8.02
CA GLU A 78 -2.68 -0.80 9.08
C GLU A 78 -2.13 0.63 9.07
N SER A 79 -1.95 1.21 7.88
CA SER A 79 -1.44 2.57 7.73
C SER A 79 -1.87 3.23 6.43
N SER A 80 -1.91 4.56 6.44
CA SER A 80 -2.11 5.42 5.28
C SER A 80 -1.30 6.70 5.44
N TRP A 81 -0.53 7.07 4.41
CA TRP A 81 0.32 8.26 4.39
C TRP A 81 0.73 8.61 2.95
N PHE A 82 1.37 9.76 2.74
CA PHE A 82 1.92 10.13 1.44
C PHE A 82 3.38 10.56 1.54
N THR A 83 4.08 10.47 0.41
CA THR A 83 5.38 11.13 0.19
C THR A 83 5.24 12.26 -0.80
N TYR A 84 6.09 13.27 -0.62
CA TYR A 84 6.34 14.30 -1.61
C TYR A 84 7.85 14.40 -1.76
N ARG A 85 8.40 13.84 -2.82
CA ARG A 85 9.85 13.76 -3.06
C ARG A 85 10.24 14.63 -4.24
N LYS A 86 11.16 15.57 -4.01
CA LYS A 86 11.81 16.40 -5.03
C LYS A 86 13.07 15.68 -5.54
N ALA A 87 13.68 16.22 -6.60
CA ALA A 87 14.94 15.69 -7.09
C ALA A 87 16.00 15.64 -5.97
N GLY A 88 16.69 14.51 -5.84
CA GLY A 88 17.65 14.23 -4.77
C GLY A 88 17.05 13.58 -3.51
N ASP A 89 15.72 13.53 -3.38
CA ASP A 89 15.09 12.86 -2.23
C ASP A 89 15.10 11.33 -2.41
N GLY A 90 15.71 10.63 -1.45
CA GLY A 90 15.83 9.18 -1.42
C GLY A 90 14.69 8.45 -0.70
N GLY A 91 14.95 7.20 -0.34
CA GLY A 91 14.08 6.35 0.45
C GLY A 91 14.88 5.25 1.17
N PRO A 92 14.20 4.26 1.76
CA PRO A 92 14.88 3.21 2.53
C PRO A 92 15.71 2.28 1.62
N PRO A 93 16.81 1.70 2.15
CA PRO A 93 17.61 0.71 1.42
C PRO A 93 16.79 -0.55 1.13
N PRO A 94 17.28 -1.45 0.26
CA PRO A 94 16.60 -2.71 -0.06
C PRO A 94 16.29 -3.58 1.17
N HIS A 95 15.01 -3.78 1.42
CA HIS A 95 14.49 -4.55 2.55
C HIS A 95 13.39 -5.51 2.09
N GLY A 96 13.00 -6.44 2.96
CA GLY A 96 12.18 -7.59 2.56
C GLY A 96 12.97 -8.60 1.74
N GLY A 97 12.25 -9.48 1.04
CA GLY A 97 12.79 -10.61 0.32
C GLY A 97 13.15 -11.77 1.24
N VAL A 98 13.15 -12.97 0.66
CA VAL A 98 13.27 -14.28 1.31
C VAL A 98 11.94 -14.77 1.86
N ARG A 99 11.67 -16.06 1.66
CA ARG A 99 10.47 -16.71 2.16
C ARG A 99 10.35 -16.52 3.67
N ASN A 100 9.24 -15.92 4.09
CA ASN A 100 8.89 -15.71 5.49
C ASN A 100 7.67 -16.58 5.85
N VAL A 101 7.66 -17.13 7.06
CA VAL A 101 6.56 -17.95 7.60
C VAL A 101 5.80 -17.25 8.73
N ASN A 102 6.19 -16.03 9.09
CA ASN A 102 5.44 -15.20 10.03
C ASN A 102 4.09 -14.83 9.38
N PRO A 103 2.95 -15.24 9.94
CA PRO A 103 1.63 -15.03 9.33
C PRO A 103 1.27 -13.55 9.14
N ASN A 104 1.92 -12.63 9.85
CA ASN A 104 1.66 -11.19 9.73
C ASN A 104 2.48 -10.51 8.62
N PHE A 105 3.42 -11.22 7.97
CA PHE A 105 4.33 -10.68 6.95
C PHE A 105 4.59 -11.65 5.78
N SER A 106 4.11 -12.89 5.86
CA SER A 106 4.41 -13.93 4.88
C SER A 106 3.67 -13.77 3.57
N TYR A 107 4.31 -14.18 2.48
CA TYR A 107 3.66 -14.55 1.23
C TYR A 107 3.60 -16.08 1.12
N GLN A 108 2.39 -16.63 0.92
CA GLN A 108 2.18 -18.05 0.58
C GLN A 108 1.25 -18.17 -0.63
N CYS A 109 1.48 -19.19 -1.43
CA CYS A 109 0.61 -19.54 -2.55
C CYS A 109 0.44 -21.06 -2.59
N HIS A 110 -0.78 -21.56 -2.39
CA HIS A 110 -1.08 -22.99 -2.45
C HIS A 110 -2.52 -23.22 -2.90
N GLY A 111 -2.74 -24.30 -3.67
CA GLY A 111 -4.09 -24.64 -4.16
C GLY A 111 -4.74 -23.54 -5.00
N GLY A 112 -3.95 -22.79 -5.77
CA GLY A 112 -4.45 -21.68 -6.61
C GLY A 112 -4.83 -20.41 -5.84
N LYS A 113 -4.54 -20.34 -4.53
CA LYS A 113 -4.86 -19.19 -3.68
C LYS A 113 -3.60 -18.54 -3.11
N ILE A 114 -3.58 -17.20 -3.17
CA ILE A 114 -2.53 -16.35 -2.62
C ILE A 114 -2.94 -15.89 -1.22
N TYR A 115 -1.96 -15.86 -0.32
CA TYR A 115 -2.04 -15.28 1.02
C TYR A 115 -0.86 -14.33 1.18
N SER A 116 -1.10 -13.03 0.98
CA SER A 116 -0.07 -11.99 0.94
C SER A 116 -0.20 -11.06 2.15
N ALA A 117 0.15 -11.56 3.34
CA ALA A 117 0.08 -10.75 4.55
C ALA A 117 0.92 -9.48 4.40
N LEU A 118 0.41 -8.39 4.94
CA LEU A 118 0.98 -7.05 4.83
C LEU A 118 1.26 -6.65 3.36
N THR A 119 0.21 -6.19 2.68
CA THR A 119 0.27 -5.75 1.27
C THR A 119 0.18 -4.23 1.18
N ARG A 120 1.10 -3.61 0.44
CA ARG A 120 1.07 -2.18 0.12
C ARG A 120 0.28 -1.91 -1.15
N VAL A 121 -0.35 -0.74 -1.15
CA VAL A 121 -0.98 -0.11 -2.30
C VAL A 121 -0.39 1.30 -2.41
N VAL A 122 0.23 1.60 -3.56
CA VAL A 122 0.88 2.87 -3.83
C VAL A 122 0.22 3.54 -5.02
N PHE A 123 -0.47 4.66 -4.80
CA PHE A 123 -1.01 5.47 -5.89
C PHE A 123 0.01 6.53 -6.31
N GLU A 124 0.32 6.62 -7.59
CA GLU A 124 1.22 7.63 -8.16
C GLU A 124 0.38 8.78 -8.73
N LEU A 125 0.50 9.99 -8.17
CA LEU A 125 -0.28 11.14 -8.64
C LEU A 125 0.40 11.93 -9.76
N ASN A 126 1.65 11.61 -10.06
CA ASN A 126 2.42 12.15 -11.18
C ASN A 126 2.94 11.01 -12.05
N GLU A 127 3.34 11.34 -13.27
CA GLU A 127 4.02 10.38 -14.14
C GLU A 127 5.32 9.91 -13.46
N VAL A 128 5.52 8.60 -13.46
CA VAL A 128 6.78 7.95 -13.09
C VAL A 128 7.34 7.34 -14.36
N LYS A 129 8.60 7.62 -14.69
CA LYS A 129 9.32 6.87 -15.73
C LYS A 129 10.30 5.89 -15.08
N ALA A 130 10.54 4.81 -15.80
CA ALA A 130 11.53 3.81 -15.44
C ALA A 130 12.89 4.48 -15.18
N GLY A 131 13.47 4.20 -14.02
CA GLY A 131 14.76 4.74 -13.61
C GLY A 131 14.72 6.16 -13.02
N GLU A 132 13.58 6.83 -12.97
CA GLU A 132 13.47 8.18 -12.37
C GLU A 132 13.32 8.17 -10.85
N GLY A 133 13.29 6.99 -10.24
CA GLY A 133 13.22 6.86 -8.79
C GLY A 133 11.88 6.42 -8.23
N GLY A 134 11.02 5.78 -9.02
CA GLY A 134 9.83 5.05 -8.52
C GLY A 134 10.19 3.98 -7.48
N THR A 135 9.21 3.25 -6.96
CA THR A 135 9.52 2.10 -6.07
C THR A 135 10.33 1.06 -6.86
N LEU A 136 11.43 0.59 -6.29
CA LEU A 136 12.29 -0.41 -6.90
C LEU A 136 11.94 -1.80 -6.35
N PHE A 137 11.83 -2.82 -7.21
CA PHE A 137 11.40 -4.17 -6.80
C PHE A 137 12.40 -5.23 -7.27
N LEU A 138 12.65 -6.28 -6.48
CA LEU A 138 13.40 -7.46 -6.91
C LEU A 138 12.41 -8.62 -7.09
N PRO A 139 11.88 -8.84 -8.30
CA PRO A 139 10.80 -9.80 -8.54
C PRO A 139 11.15 -11.23 -8.11
N GLY A 140 10.16 -11.95 -7.60
CA GLY A 140 10.34 -13.34 -7.15
C GLY A 140 10.98 -13.49 -5.77
N SER A 141 11.56 -12.44 -5.22
CA SER A 141 12.24 -12.50 -3.91
C SER A 141 11.29 -12.75 -2.74
N HIS A 142 10.01 -12.42 -2.86
CA HIS A 142 8.96 -12.70 -1.86
C HIS A 142 8.74 -14.18 -1.60
N LYS A 143 9.14 -15.05 -2.52
CA LYS A 143 9.03 -16.52 -2.42
C LYS A 143 10.37 -17.25 -2.58
N ALA A 144 11.48 -16.52 -2.62
CA ALA A 144 12.81 -17.11 -2.74
C ALA A 144 13.17 -17.95 -1.49
N ASN A 145 13.58 -19.20 -1.70
CA ASN A 145 14.02 -20.10 -0.62
C ASN A 145 15.47 -19.86 -0.19
N PHE A 146 16.23 -19.05 -0.94
CA PHE A 146 17.61 -18.69 -0.63
C PHE A 146 17.69 -17.20 -0.29
N ARG A 147 18.63 -16.86 0.59
CA ARG A 147 18.91 -15.45 0.90
C ARG A 147 19.40 -14.72 -0.35
N ILE A 148 18.94 -13.49 -0.54
CA ILE A 148 19.49 -12.60 -1.56
C ILE A 148 20.95 -12.29 -1.19
N PRO A 149 21.95 -12.62 -2.02
CA PRO A 149 23.33 -12.26 -1.75
C PRO A 149 23.51 -10.75 -1.65
N GLU A 150 24.41 -10.28 -0.78
CA GLU A 150 24.59 -8.84 -0.51
C GLU A 150 24.95 -8.04 -1.77
N ALA A 151 25.74 -8.62 -2.67
CA ALA A 151 26.08 -8.04 -3.96
C ALA A 151 24.86 -7.78 -4.87
N HIS A 152 23.74 -8.46 -4.61
CA HIS A 152 22.49 -8.30 -5.35
C HIS A 152 21.41 -7.55 -4.56
N ARG A 153 21.69 -7.18 -3.29
CA ARG A 153 20.82 -6.37 -2.43
C ARG A 153 21.18 -4.87 -2.51
N GLN A 154 21.85 -4.45 -3.57
CA GLN A 154 22.15 -3.04 -3.87
C GLN A 154 21.16 -2.51 -4.91
N THR A 155 20.84 -1.21 -4.85
CA THR A 155 19.82 -0.58 -5.71
C THR A 155 20.22 -0.50 -7.19
N ASP A 156 21.50 -0.65 -7.51
CA ASP A 156 22.06 -0.70 -8.86
C ASP A 156 22.14 -2.13 -9.43
N SER A 157 21.76 -3.15 -8.65
CA SER A 157 21.74 -4.54 -9.10
C SER A 157 20.78 -4.72 -10.29
N PRO A 158 21.19 -5.41 -11.36
CA PRO A 158 20.36 -5.62 -12.55
C PRO A 158 19.17 -6.55 -12.31
N LEU A 159 19.08 -7.16 -11.12
CA LEU A 159 17.93 -7.98 -10.71
C LEU A 159 16.75 -7.13 -10.23
N PHE A 160 16.98 -5.85 -9.94
CA PHE A 160 15.88 -4.94 -9.63
C PHE A 160 15.19 -4.46 -10.90
N GLU A 161 13.86 -4.41 -10.85
CA GLU A 161 12.99 -3.81 -11.85
C GLU A 161 12.47 -2.46 -11.36
N THR A 162 12.33 -1.55 -12.32
CA THR A 162 11.63 -0.27 -12.19
C THR A 162 10.39 -0.28 -13.09
N TYR A 163 9.54 0.73 -12.99
CA TYR A 163 8.32 0.81 -13.78
C TYR A 163 8.11 2.22 -14.34
N SER A 164 7.33 2.29 -15.41
CA SER A 164 6.77 3.55 -15.92
C SER A 164 5.26 3.50 -15.81
N CYS A 165 4.64 4.60 -15.39
CA CYS A 165 3.20 4.71 -15.35
C CYS A 165 2.72 6.17 -15.46
N PRO A 166 1.56 6.40 -16.07
CA PRO A 166 0.91 7.72 -16.07
C PRO A 166 0.38 8.09 -14.67
N PRO A 167 0.05 9.38 -14.42
CA PRO A 167 -0.66 9.81 -13.22
C PRO A 167 -1.94 9.00 -12.98
N GLY A 168 -2.26 8.75 -11.71
CA GLY A 168 -3.44 7.99 -11.31
C GLY A 168 -3.27 6.48 -11.36
N SER A 169 -2.07 5.99 -11.66
CA SER A 169 -1.76 4.55 -11.62
C SER A 169 -1.57 4.04 -10.19
N VAL A 170 -1.75 2.74 -10.00
CA VAL A 170 -1.56 2.07 -8.71
C VAL A 170 -0.59 0.90 -8.81
N VAL A 171 0.33 0.80 -7.85
CA VAL A 171 1.20 -0.36 -7.65
C VAL A 171 0.74 -1.10 -6.39
N ILE A 172 0.49 -2.40 -6.50
CA ILE A 172 0.11 -3.26 -5.37
C ILE A 172 1.21 -4.29 -5.19
N PHE A 173 1.79 -4.42 -3.99
CA PHE A 173 2.88 -5.38 -3.76
C PHE A 173 2.86 -5.97 -2.35
N THR A 174 3.34 -7.21 -2.24
CA THR A 174 3.56 -7.86 -0.94
C THR A 174 4.77 -7.24 -0.25
N GLU A 175 4.68 -6.85 1.02
CA GLU A 175 5.86 -6.30 1.75
C GLU A 175 6.98 -7.36 1.91
N ASN A 176 6.68 -8.65 1.73
CA ASN A 176 7.71 -9.68 1.69
C ASN A 176 8.58 -9.63 0.42
N LEU A 177 8.18 -8.86 -0.60
CA LEU A 177 8.99 -8.59 -1.79
C LEU A 177 10.16 -7.70 -1.41
N CYS A 178 11.36 -8.03 -1.88
CA CYS A 178 12.47 -7.11 -1.69
C CYS A 178 12.24 -5.84 -2.51
N HIS A 179 12.23 -4.71 -1.84
CA HIS A 179 11.94 -3.42 -2.44
C HIS A 179 12.73 -2.29 -1.78
N SER A 180 12.80 -1.15 -2.46
CA SER A 180 13.54 0.04 -2.00
C SER A 180 12.91 1.33 -2.54
N GLY A 181 13.11 2.41 -1.80
CA GLY A 181 12.91 3.77 -2.33
C GLY A 181 14.25 4.32 -2.79
N VAL A 182 14.43 4.46 -4.09
CA VAL A 182 15.61 5.08 -4.70
C VAL A 182 15.44 6.59 -4.84
N GLU A 183 16.56 7.29 -5.06
CA GLU A 183 16.59 8.72 -5.32
C GLU A 183 15.66 9.10 -6.48
N TRP A 184 14.79 10.08 -6.25
CA TRP A 184 14.01 10.70 -7.32
C TRP A 184 14.91 11.63 -8.14
N THR A 185 14.99 11.42 -9.45
CA THR A 185 15.95 12.15 -10.30
C THR A 185 15.32 13.22 -11.19
N ASN A 186 13.98 13.23 -11.32
CA ASN A 186 13.29 14.20 -12.15
C ASN A 186 13.21 15.58 -11.47
N SER A 187 13.85 16.59 -12.06
CA SER A 187 13.87 17.97 -11.56
C SER A 187 12.63 18.80 -11.90
N ASP A 188 11.84 18.38 -12.90
CA ASP A 188 10.71 19.15 -13.42
C ASP A 188 9.45 18.95 -12.58
N ARG A 189 9.32 17.78 -11.93
CA ARG A 189 8.17 17.45 -11.08
C ARG A 189 8.57 16.63 -9.85
N PRO A 190 7.88 16.79 -8.73
CA PRO A 190 8.04 15.88 -7.59
C PRO A 190 7.40 14.51 -7.85
N ARG A 191 7.87 13.45 -7.19
CA ARG A 191 7.08 12.23 -7.01
C ARG A 191 6.12 12.43 -5.84
N ILE A 192 4.83 12.32 -6.12
CA ILE A 192 3.78 12.36 -5.11
C ILE A 192 3.12 10.99 -5.09
N ALA A 193 3.40 10.21 -4.05
CA ALA A 193 2.96 8.82 -3.93
C ALA A 193 2.24 8.59 -2.59
N LEU A 194 1.09 7.91 -2.64
CA LEU A 194 0.21 7.67 -1.49
C LEU A 194 0.29 6.19 -1.13
N PHE A 195 0.64 5.89 0.11
CA PHE A 195 0.91 4.54 0.60
C PHE A 195 -0.19 4.11 1.55
N ASN A 196 -0.95 3.10 1.15
CA ASN A 196 -1.88 2.38 2.02
C ASN A 196 -1.33 0.98 2.29
N CYS A 197 -1.53 0.47 3.51
CA CYS A 197 -1.12 -0.88 3.89
C CYS A 197 -2.30 -1.66 4.43
N TYR A 198 -2.45 -2.89 3.95
CA TYR A 198 -3.57 -3.75 4.31
C TYR A 198 -3.08 -5.11 4.80
N ASN A 199 -3.86 -5.70 5.70
CA ASN A 199 -3.64 -7.05 6.19
C ASN A 199 -4.97 -7.79 6.32
N PHE A 200 -4.91 -9.10 6.55
CA PHE A 200 -6.07 -9.85 7.00
C PHE A 200 -6.59 -9.27 8.32
N VAL A 201 -7.91 -9.22 8.54
CA VAL A 201 -8.52 -8.58 9.71
C VAL A 201 -7.96 -9.10 11.05
N GLY A 202 -7.59 -10.37 11.12
CA GLY A 202 -6.99 -11.01 12.30
C GLY A 202 -5.47 -10.87 12.43
N CYS A 203 -4.82 -10.08 11.58
CA CYS A 203 -3.36 -9.88 11.57
C CYS A 203 -3.00 -8.41 11.76
N GLN A 204 -1.90 -8.15 12.45
CA GLN A 204 -1.30 -6.81 12.55
C GLN A 204 0.21 -6.94 12.67
N PHE A 205 0.95 -6.23 11.81
CA PHE A 205 2.41 -6.18 11.87
C PHE A 205 2.91 -4.91 12.59
N HIS A 206 2.38 -3.74 12.21
CA HIS A 206 2.80 -2.46 12.78
C HIS A 206 1.88 -2.02 13.93
N ARG A 207 2.37 -1.12 14.78
CA ARG A 207 1.45 -0.33 15.63
C ARG A 207 0.56 0.52 14.71
N PRO A 208 -0.74 0.69 15.01
CA PRO A 208 -1.63 1.49 14.18
C PRO A 208 -1.08 2.91 14.04
N SER A 209 -0.87 3.37 12.81
CA SER A 209 -0.35 4.72 12.53
C SER A 209 -1.44 5.75 12.30
N VAL A 210 -2.65 5.29 11.94
CA VAL A 210 -3.84 6.14 11.79
C VAL A 210 -4.45 6.31 13.17
N THR A 211 -4.43 7.55 13.65
CA THR A 211 -4.90 7.88 15.01
C THR A 211 -6.42 7.85 15.10
N LYS A 212 -6.94 7.48 16.28
CA LYS A 212 -8.39 7.40 16.58
C LYS A 212 -9.21 8.60 16.06
N HIS A 213 -8.78 9.84 16.31
CA HIS A 213 -9.53 11.02 15.86
C HIS A 213 -9.64 11.14 14.32
N ILE A 214 -8.72 10.56 13.55
CA ILE A 214 -8.83 10.49 12.09
C ILE A 214 -9.92 9.48 11.75
N VAL A 215 -9.86 8.28 12.35
CA VAL A 215 -10.85 7.21 12.13
C VAL A 215 -12.25 7.67 12.47
N GLU A 216 -12.45 8.33 13.62
CA GLU A 216 -13.76 8.87 14.04
C GLU A 216 -14.32 9.93 13.09
N GLY A 217 -13.45 10.63 12.34
CA GLY A 217 -13.84 11.59 11.31
C GLY A 217 -14.14 10.97 9.94
N LEU A 218 -13.91 9.67 9.75
CA LEU A 218 -14.23 8.98 8.49
C LEU A 218 -15.72 8.65 8.38
N PRO A 219 -16.25 8.48 7.15
CA PRO A 219 -17.55 7.89 6.94
C PRO A 219 -17.69 6.54 7.66
N PRO A 220 -18.85 6.21 8.27
CA PRO A 220 -19.02 5.00 9.11
C PRO A 220 -18.56 3.70 8.45
N GLU A 221 -18.81 3.53 7.15
CA GLU A 221 -18.40 2.37 6.37
C GLU A 221 -16.88 2.23 6.23
N LYS A 222 -16.13 3.33 6.31
CA LYS A 222 -14.66 3.33 6.26
C LYS A 222 -14.01 3.07 7.61
N GLN A 223 -14.72 3.37 8.71
CA GLN A 223 -14.22 3.09 10.06
C GLN A 223 -13.97 1.59 10.26
N ALA A 224 -14.79 0.73 9.65
CA ALA A 224 -14.68 -0.72 9.73
C ALA A 224 -13.31 -1.27 9.27
N TYR A 225 -12.56 -0.55 8.43
CA TYR A 225 -11.20 -0.95 8.04
C TYR A 225 -10.17 -0.79 9.17
N PHE A 226 -10.51 -0.12 10.27
CA PHE A 226 -9.65 0.16 11.42
C PHE A 226 -10.06 -0.59 12.69
N ARG A 227 -11.02 -1.52 12.60
CA ARG A 227 -11.45 -2.40 13.70
C ARG A 227 -10.29 -3.19 14.32
N ASP A 228 -10.49 -3.68 15.53
CA ASP A 228 -9.47 -4.43 16.28
C ASP A 228 -9.07 -5.76 15.63
N VAL A 229 -7.95 -6.34 16.09
CA VAL A 229 -7.29 -7.52 15.47
C VAL A 229 -7.93 -8.82 15.95
N TRP A 230 -9.18 -9.07 15.57
CA TRP A 230 -9.87 -10.35 15.83
C TRP A 230 -10.96 -10.59 14.78
N VAL A 231 -11.37 -11.86 14.60
CA VAL A 231 -12.36 -12.25 13.58
C VAL A 231 -13.71 -12.58 14.21
N TRP A 232 -13.70 -13.30 15.32
CA TRP A 232 -14.89 -13.90 15.92
C TRP A 232 -14.88 -13.85 17.45
N HIS A 233 -16.00 -13.41 18.02
CA HIS A 233 -16.32 -13.44 19.44
C HIS A 233 -17.50 -14.40 19.68
N GLN A 234 -17.32 -15.40 20.54
CA GLN A 234 -18.40 -16.36 20.82
C GLN A 234 -19.55 -15.66 21.55
N GLY A 235 -20.74 -15.64 20.92
CA GLY A 235 -21.96 -15.10 21.54
C GLY A 235 -22.11 -13.57 21.50
N GLY A 236 -21.38 -12.88 20.61
CA GLY A 236 -21.44 -11.43 20.46
C GLY A 236 -22.51 -10.89 19.50
N PRO A 237 -22.64 -9.55 19.41
CA PRO A 237 -23.34 -8.87 18.32
C PRO A 237 -22.87 -9.32 16.93
N ASP A 238 -23.66 -9.06 15.90
CA ASP A 238 -23.34 -9.41 14.50
C ASP A 238 -23.00 -10.91 14.31
N ASN A 239 -23.72 -11.77 15.04
CA ASN A 239 -23.46 -13.21 15.15
C ASN A 239 -22.03 -13.53 15.58
N GLY A 240 -21.38 -12.65 16.35
CA GLY A 240 -20.00 -12.82 16.81
C GLY A 240 -18.94 -12.30 15.84
N LYS A 241 -19.29 -11.76 14.67
CA LYS A 241 -18.28 -11.23 13.73
C LYS A 241 -17.78 -9.85 14.17
N ASN A 242 -16.47 -9.64 14.03
CA ASN A 242 -15.89 -8.31 14.16
C ASN A 242 -16.22 -7.45 12.94
N LEU A 243 -17.36 -6.75 12.90
CA LEU A 243 -17.76 -5.95 11.73
C LEU A 243 -17.60 -4.44 11.94
N ARG A 244 -17.39 -3.99 13.17
CA ARG A 244 -17.50 -2.58 13.54
C ARG A 244 -16.21 -2.08 14.14
N TYR A 245 -15.95 -0.80 13.94
CA TYR A 245 -14.95 -0.08 14.71
C TYR A 245 -15.52 0.21 16.09
N GLU A 246 -14.89 -0.30 17.13
CA GLU A 246 -15.22 0.03 18.51
C GLU A 246 -14.30 1.17 18.95
N SER A 247 -14.87 2.33 19.24
CA SER A 247 -14.15 3.54 19.62
C SER A 247 -13.62 3.45 21.04
#